data_AF-A0A0B6Z5X4-F1
#
_entry.id   AF-A0A0B6Z5X4-F1
#
_cell.length_a   1.000
_cell.length_b   1.000
_cell.length_c   1.000
_cell.angle_alpha   90.00
_cell.angle_beta   90.00
_cell.angle_gamma   90.00
#
_symmetry.space_group_name_H-M   'P 1'
#
loop_
_entity.id
_entity.type
_entity.pdbx_description
1 polymer ?
#
loop_
_entity_poly.entity_id
_entity_poly.type
_entity_poly.pdbx_seq_one_letter_code
_entity_poly.pdbx_strand_id
1 'polypeptide(L)'
;MCERCVKEEYPDRESLCVDQGSYMINFLKCCQCGSQDIKIANRSCTDLEDEELITYQHICVSCEHVIAEHEHTFKIDGEYQVYEMSCMLCGSAEDQRSIMPVDPRGPVM
;
A
#
# COMPACT_ATOMS: atom_id res chain seq x y z
N MET A 1 -2.46 -13.21 5.32
CA MET A 1 -1.90 -12.91 3.98
C MET A 1 -1.39 -14.20 3.35
N CYS A 2 -1.35 -14.33 2.03
CA CYS A 2 -1.03 -15.57 1.34
C CYS A 2 0.11 -15.43 0.32
N GLU A 3 1.29 -15.91 0.71
CA GLU A 3 2.51 -15.93 -0.11
C GLU A 3 2.33 -16.68 -1.44
N ARG A 4 1.52 -17.74 -1.45
CA ARG A 4 1.28 -18.56 -2.66
C ARG A 4 0.43 -17.88 -3.72
N CYS A 5 -0.14 -16.71 -3.41
CA CYS A 5 -0.96 -15.94 -4.34
C CYS A 5 -0.17 -14.82 -5.06
N VAL A 6 1.02 -14.48 -4.56
CA VAL A 6 1.87 -13.39 -5.05
C VAL A 6 3.16 -13.93 -5.65
N LYS A 7 3.82 -13.15 -6.53
CA LYS A 7 5.14 -13.53 -7.09
C LYS A 7 6.26 -13.29 -6.11
N GLU A 8 6.18 -12.15 -5.43
CA GLU A 8 7.16 -11.65 -4.48
C GLU A 8 6.42 -11.03 -3.30
N GLU A 9 6.91 -11.27 -2.10
CA GLU A 9 6.38 -10.70 -0.87
C GLU A 9 6.91 -9.28 -0.72
N TYR A 10 6.01 -8.31 -0.51
CA TYR A 10 6.36 -6.90 -0.29
C TYR A 10 7.37 -6.37 -1.34
N PRO A 11 7.04 -6.40 -2.64
CA PRO A 11 7.93 -5.86 -3.66
C PRO A 11 8.28 -4.41 -3.34
N ASP A 12 9.55 -4.02 -3.49
CA ASP A 12 9.96 -2.64 -3.29
C ASP A 12 9.32 -1.73 -4.35
N ARG A 13 8.66 -0.67 -3.91
CA ARG A 13 7.99 0.33 -4.75
C ARG A 13 8.69 1.69 -4.69
N GLU A 14 9.89 1.74 -4.11
CA GLU A 14 10.69 2.94 -3.92
C GLU A 14 9.87 4.02 -3.20
N SER A 15 9.48 5.09 -3.92
CA SER A 15 8.71 6.21 -3.38
C SER A 15 7.20 6.14 -3.72
N LEU A 16 6.72 5.03 -4.30
CA LEU A 16 5.32 4.92 -4.74
C LEU A 16 4.45 4.34 -3.63
N CYS A 17 3.91 5.25 -2.81
CA CYS A 17 2.93 4.96 -1.77
C CYS A 17 1.51 5.18 -2.32
N VAL A 18 0.77 4.10 -2.59
CA VAL A 18 -0.61 4.19 -3.09
C VAL A 18 -1.61 3.85 -1.99
N ASP A 19 -2.66 4.65 -1.88
CA ASP A 19 -3.78 4.45 -0.94
C ASP A 19 -4.93 3.63 -1.55
N GLN A 20 -4.86 3.36 -2.86
CA GLN A 20 -5.91 2.72 -3.64
C GLN A 20 -5.35 1.80 -4.72
N GLY A 21 -6.21 0.86 -5.14
CA GLY A 21 -5.94 -0.03 -6.25
C GLY A 21 -5.27 -1.32 -5.82
N SER A 22 -4.63 -2.00 -6.76
CA SER A 22 -4.02 -3.31 -6.52
C SER A 22 -2.93 -3.56 -7.54
N TYR A 23 -1.77 -4.06 -7.10
CA TYR A 23 -0.65 -4.33 -7.99
C TYR A 23 -0.80 -5.67 -8.72
N MET A 24 -1.64 -5.68 -9.75
CA MET A 24 -1.97 -6.89 -10.53
C MET A 24 -0.75 -7.59 -11.14
N ILE A 25 0.34 -6.85 -11.39
CA ILE A 25 1.58 -7.43 -11.95
C ILE A 25 2.21 -8.42 -10.96
N ASN A 26 2.11 -8.18 -9.65
CA ASN A 26 2.60 -9.10 -8.61
C ASN A 26 1.61 -10.23 -8.29
N PHE A 27 0.36 -10.13 -8.73
CA PHE A 27 -0.62 -11.19 -8.51
C PHE A 27 -0.42 -12.36 -9.49
N LEU A 28 -0.33 -13.59 -8.98
CA LEU A 28 -0.26 -14.79 -9.81
C LEU A 28 -1.66 -15.33 -10.11
N LYS A 29 -2.30 -15.84 -9.06
CA LYS A 29 -3.65 -16.40 -9.01
C LYS A 29 -3.94 -16.77 -7.56
N CYS A 30 -5.21 -16.87 -7.20
CA CYS A 30 -5.60 -17.38 -5.89
C CYS A 30 -5.15 -18.84 -5.74
N CYS A 31 -4.40 -19.18 -4.69
CA CYS A 31 -3.95 -20.54 -4.46
C CYS A 31 -5.08 -21.50 -4.08
N GLN A 32 -6.23 -20.98 -3.63
CA GLN A 32 -7.37 -21.77 -3.16
C GLN A 32 -8.32 -22.18 -4.28
N CYS A 33 -8.60 -21.29 -5.24
CA CYS A 33 -9.53 -21.56 -6.35
C CYS A 33 -8.93 -21.39 -7.75
N GLY A 34 -7.73 -20.84 -7.87
CA GLY A 34 -7.07 -20.60 -9.16
C GLY A 34 -7.53 -19.36 -9.92
N SER A 35 -8.51 -18.60 -9.40
CA SER A 35 -9.00 -17.36 -10.02
C SER A 35 -7.95 -16.25 -10.02
N GLN A 36 -7.98 -15.40 -11.06
CA GLN A 36 -7.10 -14.24 -11.21
C GLN A 36 -7.80 -12.91 -10.91
N ASP A 37 -9.05 -12.96 -10.46
CA ASP A 37 -9.82 -11.76 -10.10
C ASP A 37 -9.80 -11.51 -8.60
N ILE A 38 -9.54 -10.24 -8.25
CA ILE A 38 -9.54 -9.77 -6.86
C ILE A 38 -10.41 -8.51 -6.71
N LYS A 39 -10.96 -8.33 -5.52
CA LYS A 39 -11.72 -7.15 -5.09
C LYS A 39 -11.08 -6.57 -3.84
N ILE A 40 -11.27 -5.26 -3.65
CA ILE A 40 -10.96 -4.58 -2.39
C ILE A 40 -12.17 -4.71 -1.46
N ALA A 41 -11.95 -5.05 -0.20
CA ALA A 41 -12.97 -5.12 0.83
C ALA A 41 -12.44 -4.59 2.17
N ASN A 42 -13.36 -4.38 3.12
CA ASN A 42 -13.03 -3.97 4.49
C ASN A 42 -12.16 -2.71 4.55
N ARG A 43 -12.43 -1.73 3.67
CA ARG A 43 -11.72 -0.45 3.68
C ARG A 43 -12.12 0.35 4.91
N SER A 44 -11.13 0.72 5.70
CA SER A 44 -11.22 1.67 6.81
C SER A 44 -10.29 2.85 6.57
N CYS A 45 -10.70 4.01 7.09
CA CYS A 45 -9.94 5.24 7.06
C CYS A 45 -10.03 5.83 8.47
N THR A 46 -8.88 6.02 9.10
CA THR A 46 -8.75 6.69 10.39
C THR A 46 -8.06 8.02 10.14
N ASP A 47 -8.75 9.11 10.42
CA ASP A 47 -8.25 10.47 10.18
C ASP A 47 -8.08 11.14 11.56
N LEU A 48 -6.83 11.38 11.92
CA LEU A 48 -6.39 12.13 13.10
C LEU A 48 -5.77 13.45 12.61
N GLU A 49 -5.69 14.46 13.48
CA GLU A 49 -5.29 15.82 13.09
C GLU A 49 -4.00 15.90 12.24
N ASP A 50 -3.02 15.03 12.52
CA ASP A 50 -1.72 14.99 11.82
C ASP A 50 -1.41 13.62 11.18
N GLU A 51 -2.35 12.67 11.17
CA GLU A 51 -2.13 11.30 10.69
C GLU A 51 -3.40 10.71 10.05
N GLU A 52 -3.28 10.21 8.83
CA GLU A 52 -4.31 9.46 8.13
C GLU A 52 -3.83 8.01 7.89
N LEU A 53 -4.59 7.04 8.41
CA LEU A 53 -4.34 5.61 8.23
C LEU A 53 -5.46 4.99 7.40
N ILE A 54 -5.12 4.49 6.22
CA ILE A 54 -6.00 3.76 5.32
C ILE A 54 -5.61 2.29 5.34
N THR A 55 -6.58 1.44 5.66
CA THR A 55 -6.40 -0.01 5.64
C THR A 55 -7.48 -0.68 4.82
N TYR A 56 -7.12 -1.68 4.03
CA TYR A 56 -8.09 -2.50 3.29
C TYR A 56 -7.52 -3.87 2.95
N GLN A 57 -8.38 -4.79 2.52
CA GLN A 57 -7.99 -6.15 2.18
C GLN A 57 -8.20 -6.44 0.69
N HIS A 58 -7.22 -7.13 0.10
CA HIS A 58 -7.33 -7.74 -1.21
C HIS A 58 -7.91 -9.14 -1.08
N ILE A 59 -9.10 -9.35 -1.64
CA ILE A 59 -9.84 -10.59 -1.51
C ILE A 59 -10.11 -11.19 -2.89
N CYS A 60 -9.92 -12.50 -3.05
CA CYS A 60 -10.31 -13.20 -4.27
C CYS A 60 -11.83 -13.11 -4.48
N VAL A 61 -12.26 -12.75 -5.69
CA VAL A 61 -13.69 -12.61 -6.00
C VAL A 61 -14.42 -13.95 -5.94
N SER A 62 -13.76 -15.05 -6.30
CA SER A 62 -14.40 -16.35 -6.48
C SER A 62 -14.59 -17.15 -5.19
N CYS A 63 -13.66 -17.05 -4.23
CA CYS A 63 -13.70 -17.86 -3.00
C CYS A 63 -13.51 -17.04 -1.72
N GLU A 64 -13.49 -15.72 -1.83
CA GLU A 64 -13.34 -14.78 -0.72
C GLU A 64 -12.07 -14.97 0.11
N HIS A 65 -11.04 -15.55 -0.50
CA HIS A 65 -9.73 -15.74 0.12
C HIS A 65 -9.01 -14.41 0.29
N VAL A 66 -8.57 -14.09 1.50
CA VAL A 66 -7.77 -12.87 1.80
C VAL A 66 -6.33 -13.08 1.33
N ILE A 67 -5.97 -12.37 0.27
CA ILE A 67 -4.66 -12.46 -0.40
C ILE A 67 -3.63 -11.63 0.37
N ALA A 68 -3.94 -10.36 0.59
CA ALA A 68 -3.06 -9.41 1.28
C ALA A 68 -3.89 -8.36 2.00
N GLU A 69 -3.30 -7.78 3.03
CA GLU A 69 -3.81 -6.57 3.66
C GLU A 69 -2.93 -5.42 3.20
N HIS A 70 -3.55 -4.29 2.96
CA HIS A 70 -2.92 -3.08 2.50
C HIS A 70 -3.04 -2.06 3.60
N GLU A 71 -1.91 -1.52 4.00
CA GLU A 71 -1.79 -0.43 4.95
C GLU A 71 -1.10 0.73 4.24
N HIS A 72 -1.71 1.91 4.33
CA HIS A 72 -1.16 3.15 3.85
C HIS A 72 -1.30 4.19 4.94
N THR A 73 -0.18 4.77 5.35
CA THR A 73 -0.12 5.78 6.41
C THR A 73 0.41 7.07 5.80
N PHE A 74 -0.33 8.13 6.00
CA PHE A 74 0.09 9.50 5.74
C PHE A 74 0.21 10.21 7.09
N LYS A 75 1.31 10.92 7.32
CA LYS A 75 1.48 11.73 8.53
C LYS A 75 2.24 13.02 8.25
N ILE A 76 1.94 14.03 9.05
CA ILE A 76 2.68 15.30 9.05
C ILE A 76 3.66 15.26 10.22
N ASP A 77 4.95 15.18 9.92
CA ASP A 77 6.03 15.24 10.90
C ASP A 77 6.75 16.59 10.77
N GLY A 78 6.27 17.57 11.54
CA GLY A 78 6.79 18.94 11.52
C GLY A 78 6.62 19.63 10.17
N GLU A 79 7.72 19.81 9.44
CA GLU A 79 7.74 20.46 8.11
C GLU A 79 7.75 19.45 6.94
N TYR A 80 7.42 18.19 7.21
CA TYR A 80 7.39 17.14 6.20
C TYR A 80 6.09 16.33 6.22
N GLN A 81 5.64 15.97 5.04
CA GLN A 81 4.68 14.90 4.79
C GLN A 81 5.45 13.58 4.66
N VAL A 82 5.03 12.56 5.39
CA VAL A 82 5.61 11.21 5.33
C VAL A 82 4.51 10.27 4.85
N TYR A 83 4.82 9.48 3.83
CA TYR A 83 3.96 8.47 3.24
C TYR A 83 4.62 7.12 3.43
N GLU A 84 3.89 6.18 4.01
CA GLU A 84 4.33 4.80 4.19
C GLU A 84 3.26 3.87 3.63
N MET A 85 3.69 2.84 2.91
CA MET A 85 2.80 1.82 2.38
C MET A 85 3.40 0.45 2.68
N SER A 86 2.55 -0.45 3.19
CA SER A 86 2.92 -1.84 3.45
C SER A 86 1.82 -2.77 2.97
N CYS A 87 2.13 -3.57 1.95
CA CYS A 87 1.23 -4.60 1.45
C CYS A 87 2.02 -5.76 0.82
N MET A 88 1.69 -7.00 1.19
CA MET A 88 2.30 -8.18 0.60
C MET A 88 2.07 -8.27 -0.92
N LEU A 89 0.93 -7.76 -1.42
CA LEU A 89 0.62 -7.72 -2.85
C LEU A 89 1.16 -6.45 -3.53
N CYS A 90 0.86 -5.27 -2.98
CA CYS A 90 1.16 -3.99 -3.62
C CYS A 90 2.62 -3.57 -3.48
N GLY A 91 3.26 -3.95 -2.38
CA GLY A 91 4.64 -3.61 -2.07
C GLY A 91 4.83 -2.84 -0.78
N SER A 92 6.10 -2.58 -0.49
CA SER A 92 6.53 -1.65 0.54
C SER A 92 7.12 -0.40 -0.10
N ALA A 93 6.77 0.78 0.40
CA ALA A 93 7.38 2.05 0.00
C ALA A 93 7.33 3.06 1.13
N GLU A 94 8.30 3.97 1.11
CA GLU A 94 8.39 5.12 1.99
C GLU A 94 8.76 6.34 1.16
N ASP A 95 8.00 7.43 1.30
CA ASP A 95 8.32 8.72 0.66
C ASP A 95 8.15 9.85 1.66
N GLN A 96 8.97 10.90 1.50
CA GLN A 96 8.90 12.08 2.34
C GLN A 96 9.01 13.34 1.49
N ARG A 97 8.09 14.29 1.71
CA ARG A 97 8.01 15.54 0.97
C ARG A 97 7.97 16.72 1.92
N SER A 98 8.73 17.77 1.63
CA SER A 98 8.64 19.01 2.40
C SER A 98 7.32 19.73 2.12
N ILE A 99 6.70 20.28 3.17
CA ILE A 99 5.54 21.18 3.02
C ILE A 99 5.95 22.63 2.75
N MET A 100 7.25 22.91 2.87
CA MET A 100 7.80 24.25 2.72
C MET A 100 7.87 24.65 1.23
N PRO A 101 7.70 25.96 0.90
CA PRO A 101 7.86 26.44 -0.47
C PRO A 101 9.23 26.17 -1.10
N VAL A 102 10.24 25.96 -0.26
CA VAL A 102 11.61 25.57 -0.63
C VAL A 102 11.99 24.40 0.25
N ASP A 103 12.39 23.28 -0.34
CA ASP A 103 12.78 22.09 0.41
C ASP A 103 14.00 22.40 1.30
N PRO A 104 13.90 22.21 2.64
CA PRO A 104 14.99 22.51 3.57
C PRO A 104 16.26 21.69 3.31
N ARG A 105 16.15 20.56 2.59
CA ARG A 105 17.29 19.69 2.24
C ARG A 105 18.13 20.25 1.09
N GLY A 106 17.66 21.29 0.40
CA GLY A 106 18.31 21.83 -0.80
C GLY A 106 18.18 20.90 -2.01
N PRO A 107 18.64 21.32 -3.21
CA PRO A 107 18.62 20.46 -4.39
C PRO A 107 19.51 19.23 -4.16
N VAL A 108 19.02 18.06 -4.59
CA VAL A 108 19.85 16.85 -4.75
C VAL A 108 20.96 17.19 -5.76
N MET A 109 22.19 17.25 -5.26
CA MET A 109 23.43 17.51 -6.01
C MET A 109 23.96 16.26 -6.68
#